data_AF-A0A800CB38-F1
#
_entry.id   AF-A0A800CB38-F1
#
_cell.length_a   1.000
_cell.length_b   1.000
_cell.length_c   1.000
_cell.angle_alpha   90.00
_cell.angle_beta   90.00
_cell.angle_gamma   90.00
#
_symmetry.space_group_name_H-M   'P 1'
#
loop_
_entity.id
_entity.type
_entity.pdbx_description
1 polymer ?
#
loop_
_entity_poly.entity_id
_entity_poly.type
_entity_poly.pdbx_seq_one_letter_code
_entity_poly.pdbx_strand_id
1 'polypeptide(L)' 'LTALAAMMGAFFILDDPIFSGLAVALIFGLMVSTILTLVVIPVVYYGVMKKRVSKLLA' A
#
# COMPACT_ATOMS: atom_id res chain seq x y z
N LEU A 1 4.38 0.78 -10.51
CA LEU A 1 4.34 2.07 -11.23
C LEU A 1 3.51 3.12 -10.48
N THR A 2 2.27 2.82 -10.09
CA THR A 2 1.35 3.77 -9.44
C THR A 2 1.89 4.44 -8.17
N ALA A 3 2.33 3.66 -7.18
CA ALA A 3 2.88 4.21 -5.93
C ALA A 3 4.14 5.05 -6.17
N LEU A 4 4.99 4.62 -7.13
CA LEU A 4 6.20 5.36 -7.51
C LEU A 4 5.86 6.71 -8.15
N ALA A 5 4.88 6.76 -9.06
CA ALA A 5 4.44 8.01 -9.68
C ALA A 5 3.90 9.01 -8.63
N ALA A 6 3.12 8.53 -7.66
CA ALA A 6 2.60 9.35 -6.59
C ALA A 6 3.71 9.87 -5.65
N MET A 7 4.69 9.04 -5.30
CA MET A 7 5.84 9.46 -4.51
C MET A 7 6.69 10.51 -5.24
N MET A 8 6.93 10.32 -6.55
CA MET A 8 7.64 11.29 -7.39
C MET A 8 6.95 12.66 -7.43
N GLY A 9 5.61 12.70 -7.49
CA GLY A 9 4.85 13.94 -7.41
C GLY A 9 4.89 14.60 -6.02
N ALA A 10 4.95 13.80 -4.96
CA ALA A 10 5.02 14.31 -3.58
C ALA A 10 6.37 14.96 -3.25
N PHE A 11 7.47 14.54 -3.91
CA PHE A 11 8.77 15.21 -3.79
C PHE A 11 8.74 16.67 -4.27
N PHE A 12 7.91 16.99 -5.27
CA PHE A 12 7.78 18.35 -5.79
C PHE A 12 7.08 19.32 -4.82
N ILE A 13 6.21 18.78 -3.96
CA ILE A 13 5.42 19.57 -2.99
C ILE A 13 6.21 19.77 -1.68
N LEU A 14 7.34 19.08 -1.53
CA LEU A 14 8.16 19.08 -0.32
C LEU A 14 8.94 20.39 -0.14
N ASP A 15 9.26 21.09 -1.24
CA ASP A 15 9.97 22.37 -1.24
C ASP A 15 9.10 23.54 -0.73
N ASP A 16 7.78 23.37 -0.69
CA ASP A 16 6.85 24.37 -0.18
C ASP A 16 6.67 24.24 1.35
N PRO A 17 7.01 25.27 2.15
CA PRO A 17 6.96 25.20 3.61
C PRO A 17 5.56 24.85 4.16
N ILE A 18 4.51 25.22 3.42
CA ILE A 18 3.10 25.02 3.79
C ILE A 18 2.70 23.54 3.67
N PHE A 19 3.22 22.81 2.68
CA PHE A 19 2.81 21.44 2.37
C PHE A 19 3.85 20.38 2.74
N SER A 20 5.02 20.80 3.24
CA SER A 20 6.10 19.93 3.71
C SER A 20 5.62 18.77 4.61
N GLY A 21 4.79 19.08 5.62
CA GLY A 21 4.22 18.07 6.52
C GLY A 21 3.28 17.08 5.83
N LEU A 22 2.48 17.56 4.88
CA LEU A 22 1.57 16.73 4.08
C LEU A 22 2.35 15.82 3.13
N ALA A 23 3.38 16.34 2.46
CA ALA A 23 4.20 15.59 1.52
C ALA A 23 4.89 14.40 2.21
N VAL A 24 5.47 14.62 3.39
CA VAL A 24 6.09 13.54 4.18
C VAL A 24 5.06 12.49 4.59
N ALA A 25 3.89 12.90 5.10
CA ALA A 25 2.83 11.97 5.47
C ALA A 25 2.34 11.13 4.27
N LEU A 26 2.23 11.74 3.09
CA LEU A 26 1.79 11.07 1.87
C LEU A 26 2.81 10.03 1.39
N ILE A 27 4.09 10.39 1.32
CA ILE A 27 5.16 9.47 0.90
C ILE A 27 5.24 8.27 1.84
N PHE A 28 5.28 8.51 3.15
CA PHE A 28 5.36 7.44 4.13
C PHE A 28 4.09 6.58 4.14
N GLY A 29 2.91 7.19 4.10
CA GLY A 29 1.63 6.49 4.06
C GLY A 29 1.50 5.62 2.81
N LEU A 30 1.93 6.12 1.64
CA LEU A 30 1.95 5.35 0.40
C LEU A 30 2.95 4.20 0.44
N MET A 31 4.16 4.41 0.96
CA MET A 31 5.14 3.34 1.12
C MET A 31 4.62 2.22 2.01
N VAL A 32 4.14 2.56 3.21
CA VAL A 32 3.62 1.58 4.17
C VAL A 32 2.38 0.88 3.60
N SER A 33 1.45 1.62 3.00
CA SER A 33 0.25 1.03 2.39
C SER A 33 0.58 0.08 1.25
N THR A 34 1.60 0.39 0.43
CA THR A 34 2.05 -0.48 -0.67
C THR A 34 2.65 -1.79 -0.13
N ILE A 35 3.52 -1.70 0.88
CA ILE A 35 4.10 -2.91 1.51
C ILE A 35 3.00 -3.73 2.18
N LEU A 36 2.14 -3.06 2.95
CA LEU A 36 1.06 -3.71 3.67
C LEU A 36 0.11 -4.42 2.71
N THR A 37 -0.32 -3.79 1.62
CA THR A 37 -1.20 -4.43 0.64
C THR A 37 -0.52 -5.60 -0.07
N LEU A 38 0.76 -5.47 -0.46
CA LEU A 38 1.51 -6.57 -1.06
C LEU A 38 1.62 -7.80 -0.15
N VAL A 39 1.62 -7.62 1.18
CA VAL A 39 1.69 -8.73 2.15
C VAL A 39 0.31 -9.21 2.58
N VAL A 40 -0.61 -8.30 2.89
CA VAL A 40 -1.95 -8.63 3.42
C VAL A 40 -2.79 -9.35 2.38
N ILE A 41 -2.78 -8.91 1.13
CA ILE A 41 -3.58 -9.53 0.06
C ILE A 41 -3.25 -11.02 -0.10
N PRO A 42 -1.99 -11.45 -0.28
CA PRO A 42 -1.68 -12.88 -0.39
C PRO A 42 -1.97 -13.64 0.89
N VAL A 43 -1.65 -13.09 2.07
CA VAL A 43 -1.93 -13.75 3.37
C VAL A 43 -3.42 -14.05 3.52
N VAL A 44 -4.28 -13.05 3.27
CA VAL A 44 -5.73 -13.22 3.32
C VAL A 44 -6.21 -14.17 2.22
N TYR A 45 -5.70 -14.03 0.99
CA TYR A 45 -6.07 -14.90 -0.13
C TYR A 45 -5.77 -16.37 0.16
N TYR A 46 -4.57 -16.71 0.62
CA TYR A 46 -4.22 -18.09 0.98
C TYR A 46 -5.05 -18.61 2.15
N GLY A 47 -5.31 -17.78 3.17
CA GLY A 47 -6.14 -18.14 4.30
C GLY A 47 -7.58 -18.46 3.91
N VAL A 48 -8.18 -17.64 3.04
CA VAL A 48 -9.56 -17.83 2.56
C VAL A 48 -9.65 -18.97 1.54
N MET A 49 -8.72 -19.04 0.58
CA MET A 49 -8.74 -20.05 -0.48
C MET A 49 -8.52 -21.46 0.08
N LYS A 50 -7.62 -21.64 1.06
CA LYS A 50 -7.48 -22.93 1.77
C LYS A 50 -8.78 -23.34 2.47
N LYS A 51 -9.46 -22.41 3.15
CA LYS A 51 -10.77 -22.67 3.78
C LYS A 51 -11.84 -23.03 2.75
N ARG A 52 -11.85 -22.37 1.59
CA ARG A 52 -12.82 -22.65 0.52
C ARG A 52 -12.62 -24.03 -0.11
N VAL A 53 -11.38 -24.42 -0.43
CA VAL A 53 -11.08 -25.75 -1.00
C VAL A 53 -11.43 -26.87 -0.01
N SER A 54 -11.09 -26.72 1.26
CA SER A 54 -11.46 -27.69 2.30
C SER A 54 -12.98 -27.85 2.46
N LYS A 55 -13.76 -26.79 2.22
CA LYS A 55 -15.22 -26.82 2.31
C LYS A 55 -15.90 -27.41 1.06
N LEU A 56 -15.21 -27.46 -0.07
CA LEU A 56 -15.72 -28.04 -1.32
C LEU A 56 -15.40 -29.54 -1.45
N LEU A 57 -14.35 -30.01 -0.78
CA LEU A 57 -13.94 -31.42 -0.76
C LEU A 57 -14.57 -32.23 0.40
N ALA A 58 -15.26 -31.56 1.33
CA ALA A 58 -16.01 -32.18 2.43
C ALA A 58 -17.50 -32.19 2.10
#